data_AF-A0A7C4V061-F1
#
_entry.id   AF-A0A7C4V061-F1
#
_cell.length_a   1.000
_cell.length_b   1.000
_cell.length_c   1.000
_cell.angle_alpha   90.00
_cell.angle_beta   90.00
_cell.angle_gamma   90.00
#
_symmetry.space_group_name_H-M   'P 1'
#
loop_
_entity.id
_entity.type
_entity.pdbx_description
1 polymer ?
#
loop_
_entity_poly.entity_id
_entity_poly.type
_entity_poly.pdbx_seq_one_letter_code
_entity_poly.pdbx_strand_id
1 'polypeptide(L)'
;MKGRNNLRLAVEMNGKWIITNFTLREFENSKGWAMVHSSVVTSLQSLRTALSKIVGEEVEIIITDSTRTEEENLRLGKTYGWIEEGGKVSKDSRHLDKYGGIAVDFYARTKANRTIIPSKLVGEVATKFFDFVKSDYEDGHTHADNRNQIN
;
A
#
# COMPACT_ATOMS: atom_id res chain seq x y z
N MET A 1 -20.21 -0.76 -6.72
CA MET A 1 -19.12 -1.45 -7.44
C MET A 1 -19.05 -2.87 -6.89
N LYS A 2 -19.25 -3.91 -7.70
CA LYS A 2 -18.96 -5.30 -7.31
C LYS A 2 -17.43 -5.52 -7.42
N GLY A 3 -16.82 -6.26 -6.49
CA GLY A 3 -15.40 -6.66 -6.55
C GLY A 3 -14.36 -5.65 -6.02
N ARG A 4 -14.76 -4.70 -5.16
CA ARG A 4 -13.81 -3.83 -4.44
C ARG A 4 -13.90 -4.12 -2.95
N ASN A 5 -12.78 -4.54 -2.35
CA ASN A 5 -12.67 -4.68 -0.91
C ASN A 5 -12.72 -3.28 -0.28
N ASN A 6 -13.55 -3.12 0.76
CA ASN A 6 -13.60 -1.89 1.57
C ASN A 6 -13.67 -2.30 3.03
N LEU A 7 -12.53 -2.77 3.54
CA LEU A 7 -12.43 -3.44 4.83
C LEU A 7 -11.48 -2.66 5.75
N ARG A 8 -11.75 -2.70 7.06
CA ARG A 8 -10.76 -2.29 8.06
C ARG A 8 -9.81 -3.46 8.29
N LEU A 9 -8.51 -3.21 8.18
CA LEU A 9 -7.52 -4.26 8.40
C LEU A 9 -7.44 -4.59 9.89
N ALA A 10 -7.38 -5.88 10.21
CA ALA A 10 -7.07 -6.40 11.54
C ALA A 10 -5.77 -7.19 11.45
N VAL A 11 -4.90 -7.04 12.45
CA VAL A 11 -3.66 -7.82 12.54
C VAL A 11 -3.53 -8.43 13.93
N GLU A 12 -2.95 -9.62 13.99
CA GLU A 12 -2.56 -10.22 15.26
C GLU A 12 -1.15 -9.74 15.63
N MET A 13 -1.03 -9.11 16.79
CA MET A 13 0.25 -8.67 17.35
C MET A 13 0.37 -9.20 18.77
N ASN A 14 1.44 -9.95 19.07
CA ASN A 14 1.67 -10.58 20.37
C ASN A 14 0.47 -11.41 20.88
N GLY A 15 -0.16 -12.18 19.99
CA GLY A 15 -1.32 -13.03 20.31
C GLY A 15 -2.64 -12.27 20.52
N LYS A 16 -2.71 -10.99 20.15
CA LYS A 16 -3.93 -10.17 20.25
C LYS A 16 -4.30 -9.56 18.89
N TRP A 17 -5.57 -9.71 18.51
CA TRP A 17 -6.13 -9.04 17.35
C TRP A 17 -6.34 -7.54 17.60
N ILE A 18 -5.80 -6.71 16.71
CA ILE A 18 -5.88 -5.26 16.73
C ILE A 18 -6.54 -4.80 15.43
N ILE A 19 -7.66 -4.07 15.55
CA ILE A 19 -8.23 -3.35 14.41
C ILE A 19 -7.35 -2.14 14.14
N THR A 20 -6.74 -2.10 12.95
CA THR A 20 -5.84 -1.03 12.54
C THR A 20 -6.61 0.23 12.11
N ASN A 21 -5.89 1.33 11.98
CA ASN A 21 -6.42 2.57 11.38
C ASN A 21 -6.27 2.59 9.84
N PHE A 22 -6.03 1.42 9.23
CA PHE A 22 -5.87 1.28 7.79
C PHE A 22 -7.15 0.80 7.15
N THR A 23 -7.46 1.41 6.00
CA THR A 23 -8.55 0.94 5.16
C THR A 23 -7.95 0.30 3.92
N LEU A 24 -8.31 -0.95 3.69
CA LEU A 24 -7.99 -1.67 2.48
C LEU A 24 -9.08 -1.38 1.44
N ARG A 25 -8.67 -0.72 0.34
CA ARG A 25 -9.51 -0.30 -0.78
C ARG A 25 -9.02 -0.83 -2.12
N GLU A 26 -8.61 -2.09 -2.13
CA GLU A 26 -8.09 -2.77 -3.30
C GLU A 26 -9.19 -3.49 -4.10
N PHE A 27 -8.83 -3.90 -5.31
CA PHE A 27 -9.65 -4.84 -6.07
C PHE A 27 -9.59 -6.20 -5.39
N GLU A 28 -10.75 -6.82 -5.25
CA GLU A 28 -10.83 -8.20 -4.80
C GLU A 28 -10.11 -9.07 -5.82
N ASN A 29 -9.10 -9.84 -5.40
CA ASN A 29 -8.59 -10.87 -6.29
C ASN A 29 -9.70 -11.88 -6.59
N SER A 30 -9.53 -12.73 -7.60
CA SER A 30 -10.57 -13.71 -7.98
C SER A 30 -11.04 -14.63 -6.84
N LYS A 31 -10.33 -14.65 -5.70
CA LYS A 31 -10.60 -15.46 -4.50
C LYS A 31 -11.06 -14.66 -3.27
N GLY A 32 -11.14 -13.33 -3.32
CA GLY A 32 -11.54 -12.55 -2.15
C GLY A 32 -10.41 -12.15 -1.20
N TRP A 33 -9.15 -12.44 -1.52
CA TRP A 33 -8.06 -12.37 -0.55
C TRP A 33 -7.18 -11.14 -0.71
N ALA A 34 -6.78 -10.62 0.45
CA ALA A 34 -5.83 -9.54 0.62
C ALA A 34 -4.65 -10.07 1.45
N MET A 35 -3.44 -10.06 0.90
CA MET A 35 -2.25 -10.46 1.63
C MET A 35 -1.36 -9.23 1.83
N VAL A 36 -0.97 -8.99 3.08
CA VAL A 36 -0.04 -7.93 3.45
C VAL A 36 0.91 -8.52 4.48
N HIS A 37 2.22 -8.42 4.24
CA HIS A 37 3.23 -8.86 5.19
C HIS A 37 3.17 -8.02 6.47
N SER A 38 3.42 -8.64 7.64
CA SER A 38 3.36 -7.96 8.94
C SER A 38 4.28 -6.73 9.01
N SER A 39 5.45 -6.79 8.37
CA SER A 39 6.39 -5.67 8.32
C SER A 39 5.82 -4.45 7.60
N VAL A 40 5.06 -4.64 6.52
CA VAL A 40 4.38 -3.54 5.82
C VAL A 40 3.41 -2.84 6.76
N VAL A 41 2.68 -3.59 7.58
CA VAL A 41 1.76 -3.02 8.57
C VAL A 41 2.52 -2.21 9.62
N THR A 42 3.67 -2.71 10.09
CA THR A 42 4.56 -1.99 11.02
C THR A 42 5.08 -0.68 10.41
N SER A 43 5.55 -0.71 9.16
CA SER A 43 6.06 0.46 8.44
C SER A 43 4.93 1.50 8.21
N LEU A 44 3.73 1.04 7.81
CA LEU A 44 2.55 1.90 7.67
C LEU A 44 2.14 2.56 9.00
N GLN A 45 2.24 1.83 10.12
CA GLN A 45 1.92 2.37 11.45
C GLN A 45 2.92 3.44 11.89
N SER A 46 4.20 3.21 11.61
CA SER A 46 5.27 4.18 11.86
C SER A 46 5.10 5.43 11.00
N LEU A 47 4.82 5.24 9.71
CA LEU A 47 4.51 6.31 8.76
C LEU A 47 3.31 7.15 9.21
N ARG A 48 2.18 6.50 9.51
CA ARG A 48 0.97 7.18 10.00
C ARG A 48 1.27 8.02 11.24
N THR A 49 2.02 7.46 12.18
CA THR A 49 2.40 8.14 13.42
C THR A 49 3.26 9.37 13.14
N ALA A 50 4.25 9.25 12.25
CA ALA A 50 5.11 10.37 11.86
C ALA A 50 4.33 11.46 11.13
N LEU A 51 3.50 11.09 10.14
CA LEU A 51 2.65 12.04 9.43
C LEU A 51 1.68 12.75 10.37
N SER A 52 1.05 12.02 11.29
CA SER A 52 0.12 12.62 12.27
C SER A 52 0.79 13.70 13.12
N LYS A 53 2.05 13.48 13.53
CA LYS A 53 2.85 14.48 14.24
C LYS A 53 3.15 15.70 13.39
N ILE A 54 3.47 15.51 12.10
CA ILE A 54 3.81 16.59 11.17
C ILE A 54 2.59 17.46 10.87
N VAL A 55 1.43 16.84 10.60
CA VAL A 55 0.21 17.58 10.23
C VAL A 55 -0.56 18.11 11.45
N GLY A 56 -0.24 17.63 12.66
CA GLY A 56 -0.88 18.06 13.90
C GLY A 56 -2.26 17.44 14.15
N GLU A 57 -2.65 16.40 13.40
CA GLU A 57 -3.92 15.69 13.57
C GLU A 57 -3.80 14.20 13.19
N GLU A 58 -4.87 13.44 13.39
CA GLU A 58 -4.89 12.02 13.05
C GLU A 58 -4.87 11.80 11.54
N VAL A 59 -4.01 10.90 11.06
CA VAL A 59 -3.92 10.51 9.65
C VAL A 59 -4.56 9.14 9.41
N GLU A 60 -5.29 9.01 8.31
CA GLU A 60 -5.75 7.75 7.74
C GLU A 60 -4.85 7.37 6.55
N ILE A 61 -4.47 6.09 6.45
CA ILE A 61 -3.84 5.54 5.25
C ILE A 61 -4.87 4.67 4.51
N ILE A 62 -5.00 4.92 3.21
CA ILE A 62 -5.87 4.21 2.29
C ILE A 62 -4.98 3.37 1.38
N ILE A 63 -5.00 2.06 1.58
CA ILE A 63 -4.29 1.11 0.72
C ILE A 63 -5.15 0.87 -0.52
N THR A 64 -4.59 1.07 -1.70
CA THR A 64 -5.28 0.86 -2.99
C THR A 64 -4.80 -0.39 -3.71
N ASP A 65 -3.63 -0.90 -3.35
CA ASP A 65 -3.09 -2.14 -3.88
C ASP A 65 -2.13 -2.78 -2.88
N SER A 66 -2.19 -4.11 -2.73
CA SER A 66 -1.26 -4.86 -1.88
C SER A 66 -0.64 -6.03 -2.63
N THR A 67 -1.15 -7.25 -2.46
CA THR A 67 -0.69 -8.40 -3.22
C THR A 67 -1.54 -8.62 -4.47
N ARG A 68 -0.89 -8.98 -5.57
CA ARG A 68 -1.49 -9.36 -6.84
C ARG A 68 -1.05 -10.77 -7.24
N THR A 69 -1.93 -11.50 -7.92
CA THR A 69 -1.54 -12.75 -8.58
C THR A 69 -0.81 -12.48 -9.90
N GLU A 70 -0.10 -13.47 -10.41
CA GLU A 70 0.55 -13.39 -11.74
C GLU A 70 -0.48 -13.14 -12.86
N GLU A 71 -1.67 -13.74 -12.79
CA GLU A 71 -2.73 -13.50 -13.78
C GLU A 71 -3.24 -12.06 -13.75
N GLU A 72 -3.33 -11.47 -12.57
CA GLU A 72 -3.71 -10.07 -12.40
C GLU A 72 -2.64 -9.14 -12.94
N ASN A 73 -1.37 -9.42 -12.65
CA ASN A 73 -0.26 -8.65 -13.18
C ASN A 73 -0.21 -8.72 -14.72
N LEU A 74 -0.47 -9.90 -15.30
CA LEU A 74 -0.61 -10.07 -16.75
C LEU A 74 -1.78 -9.25 -17.31
N ARG A 75 -2.94 -9.27 -16.64
CA ARG A 75 -4.10 -8.46 -17.06
C ARG A 75 -3.79 -6.97 -17.01
N LEU A 76 -3.11 -6.50 -15.96
CA LEU A 76 -2.69 -5.11 -15.83
C LEU A 76 -1.67 -4.73 -16.90
N GLY A 77 -0.68 -5.57 -17.19
CA GLY A 77 0.29 -5.35 -18.26
C GLY A 77 -0.38 -5.22 -19.64
N LYS A 78 -1.39 -6.05 -19.92
CA LYS A 78 -2.23 -5.91 -21.13
C LYS A 78 -3.04 -4.61 -21.17
N THR A 79 -3.43 -4.06 -20.01
CA THR A 79 -4.31 -2.88 -19.89
C THR A 79 -3.53 -1.57 -19.90
N TYR A 80 -2.39 -1.53 -19.21
CA TYR A 80 -1.61 -0.32 -18.94
C TYR A 80 -0.19 -0.36 -19.54
N GLY A 81 0.14 -1.42 -20.29
CA GLY A 81 1.44 -1.62 -20.93
C GLY A 81 2.54 -2.08 -19.97
N TRP A 82 3.53 -2.78 -20.52
CA TRP A 82 4.74 -3.19 -19.80
C TRP A 82 5.77 -2.06 -19.74
N ILE A 83 6.50 -1.95 -18.63
CA ILE A 83 7.53 -0.90 -18.47
C ILE A 83 8.60 -0.96 -19.56
N GLU A 84 8.94 -2.15 -20.05
CA GLU A 84 9.92 -2.34 -21.12
C GLU A 84 9.45 -1.77 -22.47
N GLU A 85 8.14 -1.55 -22.61
CA GLU A 85 7.47 -0.99 -23.79
C GLU A 85 6.97 0.45 -23.56
N GLY A 86 7.39 1.08 -22.45
CA GLY A 86 6.95 2.43 -22.06
C GLY A 86 5.62 2.49 -21.31
N GLY A 87 5.09 1.34 -20.89
CA GLY A 87 3.89 1.23 -20.05
C GLY A 87 4.15 1.39 -18.55
N LYS A 88 3.14 1.04 -17.73
CA LYS A 88 3.14 1.30 -16.28
C LYS A 88 3.37 0.07 -15.40
N VAL A 89 3.42 -1.13 -15.97
CA VAL A 89 3.40 -2.40 -15.20
C VAL A 89 4.72 -3.15 -15.35
N SER A 90 5.31 -3.58 -14.22
CA SER A 90 6.51 -4.42 -14.21
C SER A 90 6.13 -5.90 -14.26
N LYS A 91 6.80 -6.68 -15.11
CA LYS A 91 6.71 -8.15 -15.09
C LYS A 91 7.22 -8.73 -13.77
N ASP A 92 8.19 -8.06 -13.14
CA ASP A 92 8.76 -8.44 -11.84
C ASP A 92 8.27 -7.51 -10.72
N SER A 93 6.95 -7.27 -10.67
CA SER A 93 6.33 -6.38 -9.69
C SER A 93 6.48 -6.91 -8.26
N ARG A 94 6.84 -6.04 -7.31
CA ARG A 94 6.93 -6.40 -5.88
C ARG A 94 5.56 -6.67 -5.23
N HIS A 95 4.48 -6.35 -5.92
CA HIS A 95 3.13 -6.76 -5.53
C HIS A 95 2.85 -8.26 -5.77
N LEU A 96 3.68 -8.97 -6.55
CA LEU A 96 3.45 -10.39 -6.82
C LEU A 96 3.53 -11.22 -5.53
N ASP A 97 2.62 -12.19 -5.41
CA ASP A 97 2.51 -13.11 -4.28
C ASP A 97 3.81 -13.86 -3.96
N LYS A 98 4.64 -14.17 -4.97
CA LYS A 98 5.98 -14.76 -4.80
C LYS A 98 6.91 -13.95 -3.89
N TYR A 99 6.62 -12.66 -3.66
CA TYR A 99 7.35 -11.80 -2.72
C TYR A 99 6.75 -11.74 -1.32
N GLY A 100 5.65 -12.45 -1.05
CA GLY A 100 5.09 -12.56 0.30
C GLY A 100 4.28 -11.35 0.76
N GLY A 101 3.79 -10.50 -0.17
CA GLY A 101 2.93 -9.36 0.15
C GLY A 101 3.67 -8.19 0.82
N ILE A 102 4.91 -7.95 0.40
CA ILE A 102 5.79 -6.92 0.97
C ILE A 102 5.59 -5.51 0.37
N ALA A 103 4.75 -5.37 -0.65
CA ALA A 103 4.52 -4.10 -1.34
C ALA A 103 3.12 -3.55 -1.10
N VAL A 104 3.00 -2.22 -1.19
CA VAL A 104 1.74 -1.51 -1.00
C VAL A 104 1.70 -0.21 -1.80
N ASP A 105 0.57 0.04 -2.47
CA ASP A 105 0.23 1.35 -3.03
C ASP A 105 -0.82 2.01 -2.13
N PHE A 106 -0.61 3.27 -1.78
CA PHE A 106 -1.49 3.96 -0.83
C PHE A 106 -1.54 5.47 -0.99
N TYR A 107 -2.58 6.05 -0.38
CA TYR A 107 -2.74 7.48 -0.14
C TYR A 107 -2.77 7.74 1.36
N ALA A 108 -2.31 8.91 1.80
CA ALA A 108 -2.52 9.38 3.16
C ALA A 108 -3.46 10.58 3.14
N ARG A 109 -4.31 10.69 4.17
CA ARG A 109 -5.20 11.84 4.35
C ARG A 109 -5.41 12.16 5.81
N THR A 110 -5.72 13.40 6.10
CA THR A 110 -6.17 13.80 7.43
C THR A 110 -7.53 13.19 7.77
N LYS A 111 -7.77 12.86 9.03
CA LYS A 111 -9.01 12.20 9.44
C LYS A 111 -10.17 13.18 9.57
N ALA A 112 -9.92 14.40 10.06
CA ALA A 112 -10.99 15.34 10.38
C ALA A 112 -11.77 15.78 9.12
N ASN A 113 -11.05 16.14 8.06
CA ASN A 113 -11.64 16.67 6.82
C ASN A 113 -11.33 15.84 5.57
N ARG A 114 -10.63 14.70 5.70
CA ARG A 114 -10.28 13.80 4.59
C ARG A 114 -9.42 14.46 3.51
N THR A 115 -8.65 15.49 3.86
CA THR A 115 -7.74 16.16 2.93
C THR A 115 -6.57 15.24 2.60
N ILE A 116 -6.35 14.98 1.31
CA ILE A 116 -5.21 14.19 0.85
C ILE A 116 -3.91 14.92 1.21
N ILE A 117 -2.98 14.20 1.83
CA ILE A 117 -1.64 14.69 2.10
C ILE A 117 -0.82 14.57 0.80
N PRO A 118 -0.10 15.62 0.37
CA PRO A 118 0.67 15.59 -0.87
C PRO A 118 1.65 14.41 -0.92
N SER A 119 1.65 13.68 -2.05
CA SER A 119 2.46 12.47 -2.23
C SER A 119 3.94 12.70 -1.99
N LYS A 120 4.47 13.87 -2.35
CA LYS A 120 5.85 14.29 -2.08
C LYS A 120 6.18 14.22 -0.58
N LEU A 121 5.32 14.80 0.28
CA LEU A 121 5.53 14.75 1.73
C LEU A 121 5.39 13.32 2.26
N VAL A 122 4.40 12.57 1.76
CA VAL A 122 4.21 11.16 2.14
C VAL A 122 5.47 10.34 1.82
N GLY A 123 6.00 10.48 0.60
CA GLY A 123 7.20 9.80 0.14
C GLY A 123 8.43 10.15 0.97
N GLU A 124 8.69 11.45 1.19
CA GLU A 124 9.80 11.92 2.02
C GLU A 124 9.79 11.29 3.42
N VAL A 125 8.62 11.16 4.04
CA VAL A 125 8.50 10.53 5.37
C VAL A 125 8.57 9.00 5.28
N ALA A 126 7.98 8.39 4.25
CA ALA A 126 7.93 6.94 4.06
C ALA A 126 9.32 6.32 3.88
N THR A 127 10.28 7.03 3.27
CA THR A 127 11.67 6.54 3.10
C THR A 127 12.38 6.19 4.41
N LYS A 128 11.85 6.63 5.56
CA LYS A 128 12.39 6.30 6.89
C LYS A 128 11.95 4.92 7.41
N PHE A 129 10.92 4.32 6.82
CA PHE A 129 10.25 3.13 7.34
C PHE A 129 10.15 1.99 6.33
N PHE A 130 10.33 2.28 5.04
CA PHE A 130 10.29 1.30 3.96
C PHE A 130 11.66 1.21 3.28
N ASP A 131 11.99 0.04 2.74
CA ASP A 131 13.26 -0.17 2.04
C ASP A 131 13.28 0.50 0.67
N PHE A 132 12.11 0.61 0.04
CA PHE A 132 11.92 1.32 -1.22
C PHE A 132 10.63 2.13 -1.20
N VAL A 133 10.68 3.33 -1.78
CA VAL A 133 9.54 4.25 -1.90
C VAL A 133 9.58 4.97 -3.24
N LYS A 134 8.42 5.07 -3.90
CA LYS A 134 8.20 5.89 -5.09
C LYS A 134 6.87 6.64 -4.93
N SER A 135 6.87 7.96 -5.10
CA SER A 135 5.73 8.84 -4.74
C SER A 135 5.44 9.94 -5.78
N ASP A 136 5.98 9.78 -6.98
CA ASP A 136 5.90 10.71 -8.11
C ASP A 136 4.85 10.28 -9.16
N TYR A 137 3.91 9.40 -8.80
CA TYR A 137 2.84 8.95 -9.68
C TYR A 137 1.83 10.07 -9.97
N GLU A 138 1.34 10.13 -11.21
CA GLU A 138 0.43 11.19 -11.70
C GLU A 138 -0.89 11.27 -10.91
N ASP A 139 -1.40 10.14 -10.44
CA ASP A 139 -2.63 10.06 -9.64
C ASP A 139 -2.39 10.38 -8.16
N GLY A 140 -1.13 10.55 -7.75
CA GLY A 140 -0.72 10.95 -6.41
C GLY A 140 -0.62 9.81 -5.39
N HIS A 141 -0.68 8.54 -5.80
CA HIS A 141 -0.39 7.45 -4.86
C HIS A 141 1.11 7.36 -4.55
N THR A 142 1.42 6.68 -3.45
CA THR A 142 2.77 6.29 -3.07
C THR A 142 2.87 4.77 -3.10
N HIS A 143 3.85 4.26 -3.83
CA HIS A 143 4.29 2.88 -3.77
C HIS A 143 5.40 2.74 -2.71
N ALA A 144 5.33 1.70 -1.89
CA ALA A 144 6.40 1.33 -0.97
C ALA A 144 6.51 -0.19 -0.80
N ASP A 145 7.73 -0.67 -0.55
CA ASP A 145 7.97 -2.10 -0.30
C ASP A 145 9.08 -2.37 0.73
N ASN A 146 8.98 -3.52 1.42
CA ASN A 146 9.90 -3.99 2.46
C ASN A 146 10.66 -5.24 1.98
N ARG A 147 11.88 -5.06 1.47
CA ARG A 147 12.73 -6.11 0.88
C ARG A 147 13.55 -6.87 1.90
N ASN A 148 14.00 -6.17 2.94
CA ASN A 148 14.97 -6.65 3.93
C ASN A 148 14.36 -6.79 5.32
N GLN A 149 13.15 -6.28 5.51
CA GLN A 149 12.43 -6.26 6.81
C GLN A 149 11.44 -7.43 6.94
N ILE A 150 11.79 -8.61 6.45
CA ILE A 150 10.88 -9.78 6.36
C ILE A 150 11.12 -10.85 7.43
N ASN A 151 12.01 -10.58 8.38
CA ASN A 151 12.39 -11.51 9.45
C ASN A 151 11.60 -11.26 10.74
#